data_AF-A0A7K2YW36-F1
#
_entry.id   AF-A0A7K2YW36-F1
#
_cell.length_a   1.000
_cell.length_b   1.000
_cell.length_c   1.000
_cell.angle_alpha   90.00
_cell.angle_beta   90.00
_cell.angle_gamma   90.00
#
_symmetry.space_group_name_H-M   'P 1'
#
loop_
_entity.id
_entity.type
_entity.pdbx_description
1 polymer ?
#
loop_
_entity_poly.entity_id
_entity_poly.type
_entity_poly.pdbx_seq_one_letter_code
_entity_poly.pdbx_strand_id
1 'polypeptide(L)'
;MPGDESIFEAEHADEPEVEAVLGFGPTHAVNVSAGCNREIDHVATALLTAAVVDVIGGVAKAELPAGQASVVAGLPGVLGIADDDGIALGTAEFLRVWLGHPAFRLVK
;
A
#
# COMPACT_ATOMS: atom_id res chain seq x y z
N MET A 1 -14.93 12.98 16.15
CA MET A 1 -15.55 13.59 14.96
C MET A 1 -15.59 12.50 13.92
N PRO A 2 -16.76 12.07 13.43
CA PRO A 2 -16.81 11.18 12.27
C PRO A 2 -16.16 11.89 11.07
N GLY A 3 -15.45 11.15 10.23
CA GLY A 3 -14.92 11.68 8.97
C GLY A 3 -16.06 12.02 8.01
N ASP A 4 -15.83 12.96 7.10
CA ASP A 4 -16.78 13.33 6.05
C ASP A 4 -16.73 12.27 4.94
N GLU A 5 -17.77 11.43 4.87
CA GLU A 5 -17.91 10.35 3.87
C GLU A 5 -17.83 10.89 2.43
N SER A 6 -18.34 12.10 2.18
CA SER A 6 -18.33 12.68 0.83
C SER A 6 -16.93 13.08 0.36
N ILE A 7 -16.05 13.48 1.28
CA ILE A 7 -14.64 13.76 0.99
C ILE A 7 -13.91 12.45 0.71
N PHE A 8 -14.15 11.42 1.53
CA PHE A 8 -13.56 10.10 1.32
C PHE A 8 -13.95 9.55 -0.06
N GLU A 9 -15.25 9.50 -0.38
CA GLU A 9 -15.73 9.04 -1.68
C GLU A 9 -15.13 9.84 -2.85
N ALA A 10 -15.04 11.17 -2.73
CA ALA A 10 -14.46 12.00 -3.79
C ALA A 10 -12.95 11.78 -3.98
N GLU A 11 -12.19 11.57 -2.91
CA GLU A 11 -10.76 11.24 -3.00
C GLU A 11 -10.51 9.83 -3.54
N HIS A 12 -11.48 8.93 -3.40
CA HIS A 12 -11.34 7.51 -3.75
C HIS A 12 -12.10 7.12 -5.03
N ALA A 13 -12.75 8.07 -5.71
CA ALA A 13 -13.59 7.81 -6.89
C ALA A 13 -12.82 7.22 -8.09
N ASP A 14 -11.53 7.53 -8.20
CA ASP A 14 -10.64 7.05 -9.24
C ASP A 14 -9.68 5.96 -8.73
N GLU A 15 -9.92 5.43 -7.52
CA GLU A 15 -9.06 4.37 -6.99
C GLU A 15 -9.22 3.07 -7.77
N PRO A 16 -8.16 2.25 -7.83
CA PRO A 16 -8.21 0.93 -8.44
C PRO A 16 -9.39 0.11 -7.93
N GLU A 17 -9.78 -0.92 -8.68
CA GLU A 17 -10.71 -1.95 -8.19
C GLU A 17 -10.08 -2.81 -7.07
N VAL A 18 -9.77 -2.18 -5.93
CA VAL A 18 -9.29 -2.79 -4.70
C VAL A 18 -10.30 -3.83 -4.24
N GLU A 19 -11.60 -3.58 -4.42
CA GLU A 19 -12.67 -4.54 -4.13
C GLU A 19 -12.56 -5.82 -4.94
N ALA A 20 -12.15 -5.75 -6.22
CA ALA A 20 -12.01 -6.94 -7.06
C ALA A 20 -10.88 -7.86 -6.55
N VAL A 21 -9.84 -7.28 -5.93
CA VAL A 21 -8.72 -8.02 -5.34
C VAL A 21 -9.04 -8.50 -3.93
N LEU A 22 -9.65 -7.66 -3.09
CA LEU A 22 -9.89 -7.96 -1.68
C LEU A 22 -11.19 -8.73 -1.42
N GLY A 23 -12.15 -8.67 -2.34
CA GLY A 23 -13.51 -9.20 -2.17
C GLY A 23 -14.38 -8.36 -1.23
N PHE A 24 -13.91 -7.20 -0.78
CA PHE A 24 -14.64 -6.24 0.05
C PHE A 24 -14.11 -4.82 -0.15
N GLY A 25 -14.95 -3.82 0.13
CA GLY A 25 -14.59 -2.40 0.16
C GLY A 25 -14.05 -1.94 1.51
N PRO A 26 -12.83 -1.38 1.59
CA PRO A 26 -12.36 -0.71 2.80
C PRO A 26 -13.26 0.49 3.12
N THR A 27 -13.68 0.63 4.37
CA THR A 27 -14.49 1.77 4.84
C THR A 27 -13.64 2.91 5.40
N HIS A 28 -12.35 2.67 5.61
CA HIS A 28 -11.41 3.63 6.18
C HIS A 28 -10.05 3.45 5.49
N ALA A 29 -9.35 4.56 5.29
CA ALA A 29 -7.99 4.56 4.77
C ALA A 29 -7.06 5.36 5.71
N VAL A 30 -5.82 4.89 5.84
CA VAL A 30 -4.76 5.61 6.54
C VAL A 30 -3.63 5.80 5.54
N ASN A 31 -3.39 7.06 5.15
CA ASN A 31 -2.27 7.39 4.29
C ASN A 31 -1.01 7.63 5.13
N VAL A 32 0.09 6.98 4.77
CA VAL A 32 1.40 7.17 5.37
C VAL A 32 2.35 7.59 4.26
N SER A 33 2.83 8.83 4.34
CA SER A 33 3.71 9.42 3.32
C SER A 33 4.85 10.19 3.97
N ALA A 34 5.97 10.27 3.25
CA ALA A 34 7.12 11.08 3.64
C ALA A 34 7.25 12.31 2.73
N GLY A 35 7.57 13.46 3.32
CA GLY A 35 7.81 14.70 2.54
C GLY A 35 9.11 14.70 1.72
N CYS A 36 9.97 13.69 1.92
CA CYS A 36 11.27 13.54 1.28
C CYS A 36 11.32 12.24 0.45
N ASN A 37 12.42 12.01 -0.28
CA ASN A 37 12.55 10.91 -1.27
C ASN A 37 13.90 10.19 -1.18
N ARG A 38 14.46 10.10 0.04
CA ARG A 38 15.68 9.35 0.32
C ARG A 38 15.31 7.91 0.67
N GLU A 39 16.28 7.02 0.58
CA GLU A 39 16.12 5.61 0.96
C GLU A 39 15.49 5.43 2.35
N ILE A 40 15.97 6.20 3.34
CA ILE A 40 15.43 6.15 4.70
C ILE A 40 13.96 6.57 4.78
N ASP A 41 13.50 7.47 3.90
CA ASP A 41 12.11 7.93 3.87
C ASP A 41 11.20 6.80 3.41
N HIS A 42 11.59 6.06 2.36
CA HIS A 42 10.87 4.88 1.89
C HIS A 42 10.84 3.77 2.95
N VAL A 43 11.99 3.50 3.58
CA VAL A 43 12.13 2.48 4.63
C VAL A 43 11.25 2.82 5.84
N ALA A 44 11.32 4.06 6.33
CA ALA A 44 10.52 4.51 7.47
C ALA A 44 9.02 4.46 7.15
N THR A 45 8.62 4.86 5.94
CA THR A 45 7.24 4.80 5.48
C THR A 45 6.73 3.36 5.46
N ALA A 46 7.44 2.42 4.83
CA ALA A 46 7.03 1.02 4.79
C ALA A 46 6.95 0.38 6.19
N LEU A 47 7.93 0.63 7.06
CA LEU A 47 7.92 0.09 8.42
C LEU A 47 6.79 0.68 9.27
N LEU A 48 6.52 1.98 9.15
CA LEU A 48 5.41 2.63 9.85
C LEU A 48 4.07 2.09 9.35
N THR A 49 3.88 1.95 8.04
CA THR A 49 2.69 1.34 7.46
C THR A 49 2.49 -0.08 7.96
N ALA A 50 3.54 -0.91 7.96
CA ALA A 50 3.47 -2.27 8.50
C ALA A 50 3.08 -2.29 9.99
N ALA A 51 3.62 -1.36 10.78
CA ALA A 51 3.26 -1.23 12.20
C ALA A 51 1.81 -0.78 12.40
N VAL A 52 1.29 0.14 11.57
CA VAL A 52 -0.12 0.53 11.58
C VAL A 52 -1.00 -0.69 11.29
N VAL A 53 -0.70 -1.43 10.21
CA VAL A 53 -1.45 -2.64 9.84
C VAL A 53 -1.47 -3.68 10.97
N ASP A 54 -0.36 -3.88 11.68
CA ASP A 54 -0.32 -4.79 12.83
C ASP A 54 -1.19 -4.32 14.01
N VAL A 55 -1.37 -3.00 14.19
CA VAL A 55 -2.12 -2.42 15.32
C VAL A 55 -3.61 -2.37 15.04
N ILE A 56 -4.03 -1.92 13.86
CA ILE A 56 -5.43 -1.70 13.52
C ILE A 56 -6.02 -2.78 12.60
N GLY A 57 -5.17 -3.69 12.09
CA GLY A 57 -5.54 -4.66 11.06
C GLY A 57 -5.60 -4.04 9.66
N GLY A 58 -6.18 -4.79 8.73
CA GLY A 58 -6.42 -4.33 7.35
C GLY A 58 -5.34 -4.76 6.35
N VAL A 59 -5.25 -4.02 5.25
CA VAL A 59 -4.41 -4.32 4.09
C VAL A 59 -3.53 -3.11 3.79
N ALA A 60 -2.24 -3.35 3.57
CA ALA A 60 -1.33 -2.37 3.03
C ALA A 60 -1.60 -2.19 1.53
N LYS A 61 -1.85 -0.94 1.11
CA LYS A 61 -1.91 -0.51 -0.28
C LYS A 61 -0.63 0.27 -0.58
N ALA A 62 0.20 -0.21 -1.49
CA ALA A 62 1.46 0.42 -1.84
C ALA A 62 1.56 0.67 -3.34
N GLU A 63 1.79 1.91 -3.72
CA GLU A 63 2.08 2.29 -5.11
C GLU A 63 3.46 1.77 -5.52
N LEU A 64 3.52 1.22 -6.72
CA LEU A 64 4.70 0.59 -7.28
C LEU A 64 5.35 1.51 -8.31
N PRO A 65 6.69 1.71 -8.25
CA PRO A 65 7.40 2.28 -9.38
C PRO A 65 7.27 1.37 -10.62
N ALA A 66 7.27 1.96 -11.81
CA ALA A 66 7.15 1.23 -13.06
C ALA A 66 8.11 0.02 -13.14
N GLY A 67 7.55 -1.16 -13.45
CA GLY A 67 8.29 -2.42 -13.57
C GLY A 67 8.48 -3.20 -12.25
N GLN A 68 8.07 -2.67 -11.10
CA GLN A 68 8.19 -3.37 -9.81
C GLN A 68 7.11 -4.43 -9.56
N ALA A 69 5.99 -4.42 -10.28
CA ALA A 69 4.92 -5.40 -10.11
C ALA A 69 5.42 -6.85 -10.16
N SER A 70 6.25 -7.19 -11.15
CA SER A 70 6.85 -8.52 -11.26
C SER A 70 7.77 -8.90 -10.09
N VAL A 71 8.40 -7.91 -9.44
CA VAL A 71 9.25 -8.11 -8.26
C VAL A 71 8.40 -8.44 -7.04
N VAL A 72 7.27 -7.74 -6.88
CA VAL A 72 6.42 -7.89 -5.69
C VAL A 72 5.41 -9.03 -5.80
N ALA A 73 4.94 -9.38 -7.00
CA ALA A 73 3.86 -10.36 -7.21
C ALA A 73 4.07 -11.72 -6.52
N GLY A 74 5.32 -12.15 -6.37
CA GLY A 74 5.67 -13.44 -5.74
C GLY A 74 6.07 -13.35 -4.27
N LEU A 75 6.04 -12.17 -3.66
CA LEU A 75 6.49 -12.00 -2.28
C LEU A 75 5.45 -12.52 -1.28
N PRO A 76 5.89 -13.20 -0.21
CA PRO A 76 5.03 -13.51 0.93
C PRO A 76 4.24 -12.31 1.42
N GLY A 77 2.95 -12.54 1.71
CA GLY A 77 2.03 -11.51 2.18
C GLY A 77 1.39 -10.67 1.10
N VAL A 78 1.73 -10.82 -0.19
CA VAL A 78 1.02 -10.14 -1.28
C VAL A 78 -0.33 -10.83 -1.52
N LEU A 79 -1.38 -10.01 -1.60
CA LEU A 79 -2.76 -10.43 -1.84
C LEU A 79 -3.14 -10.24 -3.32
N GLY A 80 -2.56 -9.23 -3.97
CA GLY A 80 -2.75 -9.02 -5.40
C GLY A 80 -2.15 -7.70 -5.86
N ILE A 81 -2.22 -7.49 -7.17
CA ILE A 81 -1.80 -6.25 -7.82
C ILE A 81 -3.01 -5.71 -8.57
N ALA A 82 -3.31 -4.43 -8.37
CA ALA A 82 -4.41 -3.71 -8.97
C ALA A 82 -3.89 -2.62 -9.91
N ASP A 83 -4.79 -2.13 -10.78
CA ASP A 83 -4.58 -0.99 -11.70
C ASP A 83 -3.33 -1.14 -12.58
N ASP A 84 -3.40 -2.03 -13.58
CA ASP A 84 -2.37 -2.27 -14.60
C ASP A 84 -0.93 -2.23 -14.04
N ASP A 85 -0.68 -2.99 -12.95
CA ASP A 85 0.62 -3.11 -12.28
C ASP A 85 1.07 -1.91 -11.41
N GLY A 86 0.18 -0.95 -11.16
CA GLY A 86 0.47 0.28 -10.40
C GLY A 86 0.41 0.14 -8.89
N ILE A 87 -0.40 -0.78 -8.35
CA ILE A 87 -0.65 -0.87 -6.90
C ILE A 87 -0.56 -2.32 -6.40
N ALA A 88 0.27 -2.55 -5.38
CA ALA A 88 0.31 -3.81 -4.64
C ALA A 88 -0.56 -3.74 -3.39
N LEU A 89 -1.35 -4.78 -3.17
CA LEU A 89 -2.14 -5.01 -1.96
C LEU A 89 -1.52 -6.16 -1.18
N GLY A 90 -1.32 -5.99 0.12
CA GLY A 90 -0.63 -7.01 0.93
C GLY A 90 -0.78 -6.84 2.44
N THR A 91 -0.21 -7.78 3.19
CA THR A 91 -0.14 -7.74 4.65
C THR A 91 1.08 -6.93 5.13
N ALA A 92 1.22 -6.76 6.44
CA ALA A 92 2.44 -6.20 7.03
C ALA A 92 3.70 -7.04 6.71
N GLU A 93 3.55 -8.36 6.51
CA GLU A 93 4.65 -9.23 6.07
C GLU A 93 5.16 -8.82 4.69
N PHE A 94 4.26 -8.52 3.74
CA PHE A 94 4.65 -8.07 2.40
C PHE A 94 5.59 -6.87 2.46
N LEU A 95 5.25 -5.83 3.24
CA LEU A 95 6.09 -4.64 3.35
C LEU A 95 7.47 -4.95 3.94
N ARG A 96 7.53 -5.85 4.94
CA ARG A 96 8.79 -6.26 5.58
C ARG A 96 9.66 -7.09 4.63
N VAL A 97 9.05 -7.98 3.86
CA VAL A 97 9.76 -8.81 2.87
C VAL A 97 10.23 -7.96 1.70
N TRP A 98 9.39 -7.07 1.17
CA TRP A 98 9.77 -6.18 0.08
C TRP A 98 10.89 -5.23 0.48
N LEU A 99 10.88 -4.71 1.72
CA LEU A 99 11.97 -3.91 2.28
C LEU A 99 13.32 -4.63 2.32
N GLY A 100 13.31 -5.96 2.45
CA GLY A 100 14.51 -6.79 2.36
C GLY A 100 15.05 -6.97 0.93
N HIS A 101 14.31 -6.56 -0.10
CA HIS A 101 14.70 -6.70 -1.49
C HIS A 101 15.67 -5.59 -1.91
N PRO A 102 16.77 -5.87 -2.64
CA PRO A 102 17.74 -4.86 -3.06
C PRO A 102 17.18 -3.72 -3.94
N ALA A 103 16.06 -3.98 -4.61
CA ALA A 103 15.37 -3.00 -5.44
C ALA A 103 14.23 -2.26 -4.71
N PHE A 104 14.10 -2.42 -3.39
CA PHE A 104 13.04 -1.80 -2.61
C PHE A 104 12.97 -0.29 -2.85
N ARG A 105 11.79 0.19 -3.24
CA ARG A 105 11.52 1.61 -3.39
C ARG A 105 10.01 1.85 -3.46
N LEU A 106 9.52 2.81 -2.69
CA LEU A 106 8.16 3.33 -2.83
C LEU A 106 8.11 4.48 -3.84
N VAL A 107 6.92 4.74 -4.38
CA VAL A 107 6.65 5.98 -5.11
C VAL A 107 6.75 7.18 -4.16
N LYS A 108 7.05 8.37 -4.73
CA LYS A 108 7.11 9.62 -3.99
C LYS A 108 5.91 10.49 -4.33
#